data_AF-A0AA46ULL9-F1
#
_entry.id   AF-A0AA46ULL9-F1
#
_cell.length_a   1.000
_cell.length_b   1.000
_cell.length_c   1.000
_cell.angle_alpha   90.00
_cell.angle_beta   90.00
_cell.angle_gamma   90.00
#
_symmetry.space_group_name_H-M   'P 1'
#
loop_
_entity.id
_entity.type
_entity.pdbx_description
1 polymer ?
#
loop_
_entity_poly.entity_id
_entity_poly.type
_entity_poly.pdbx_seq_one_letter_code
_entity_poly.pdbx_strand_id
1 'polypeptide(L)'
;MISFGNVSALQAAMPQARNEILNEGKLSIGGKEYTINAATQEFTRANPTNGAVARFFEATGKLFREGRAQSVAKAITKAVFDNEQGQAQRLQTSSSVEHGQMLFKDANLKTPSDVLNAFAKLDSKMVKSHAAELSQLAERAMTEVMLETDSGKNLKALIGDDAVKSLAVRVVKDYGGGVAAAQKNPEVRINQMQAVFDMEVMHLKAAQRHIEGLASTDLDQGVYAEGLPEDAFNKAGVTNNVERAAAWIINASNSKGNDAENITSLLKEYATNGKDLLNMDNLKELHARLVPNVERDYRGPNISGGTLPSSIGGEGMLKQHIEGFLKENPVADKDLGKHLFAGVIGYHGFTDGNGRMGRMLYAIAELRNDSFNPLAMNAENSLHGIK
;
A
#
# COMPACT_ATOMS: atom_id res chain seq x y z
N MET A 1 -7.07 -33.74 27.59
CA MET A 1 -8.23 -33.82 26.67
C MET A 1 -9.43 -33.13 27.29
N ILE A 2 -9.85 -32.01 26.71
CA ILE A 2 -11.02 -31.23 27.14
C ILE A 2 -12.29 -31.99 26.74
N SER A 3 -13.31 -32.02 27.60
CA SER A 3 -14.53 -32.79 27.36
C SER A 3 -15.79 -32.02 27.76
N PHE A 4 -16.81 -32.05 26.90
CA PHE A 4 -18.15 -31.53 27.20
C PHE A 4 -19.21 -32.60 26.97
N GLY A 5 -20.30 -32.53 27.75
CA GLY A 5 -21.41 -33.48 27.64
C GLY A 5 -22.15 -33.39 26.30
N ASN A 6 -22.23 -32.19 25.70
CA ASN A 6 -22.86 -31.91 24.42
C ASN A 6 -22.35 -30.58 23.83
N VAL A 7 -22.82 -30.23 22.62
CA VAL A 7 -22.44 -28.98 21.94
C VAL A 7 -22.95 -27.72 22.66
N SER A 8 -24.10 -27.78 23.33
CA SER A 8 -24.63 -26.64 24.09
C SER A 8 -23.74 -26.29 25.28
N ALA A 9 -23.19 -27.30 25.96
CA ALA A 9 -22.21 -27.11 27.03
C ALA A 9 -20.91 -26.49 26.51
N LEU A 10 -20.45 -26.89 25.33
CA LEU A 10 -19.33 -26.24 24.65
C LEU A 10 -19.64 -24.77 24.36
N GLN A 11 -20.81 -24.47 23.78
CA GLN A 11 -21.22 -23.10 23.44
C GLN A 11 -21.28 -22.19 24.69
N ALA A 12 -21.77 -22.71 25.82
CA ALA A 12 -21.82 -21.98 27.08
C ALA A 12 -20.42 -21.71 27.68
N ALA A 13 -19.42 -22.51 27.33
CA ALA A 13 -18.03 -22.33 27.76
C ALA A 13 -17.21 -21.43 26.82
N MET A 14 -17.80 -20.99 25.70
CA MET A 14 -17.16 -20.01 24.82
C MET A 14 -17.43 -18.58 25.32
N PRO A 15 -16.44 -17.66 25.26
CA PRO A 15 -15.14 -17.81 24.62
C PRO A 15 -14.02 -18.39 25.51
N GLN A 16 -14.26 -18.61 26.81
CA GLN A 16 -13.21 -18.89 27.80
C GLN A 16 -12.42 -20.17 27.50
N ALA A 17 -13.09 -21.23 27.06
CA ALA A 17 -12.45 -22.51 26.75
C ALA A 17 -11.69 -22.52 25.41
N ARG A 18 -11.75 -21.45 24.59
CA ARG A 18 -11.23 -21.45 23.22
C ARG A 18 -9.74 -21.82 23.16
N ASN A 19 -8.92 -21.08 23.90
CA ASN A 19 -7.47 -21.18 23.79
C ASN A 19 -6.98 -22.54 24.30
N GLU A 20 -7.61 -23.06 25.35
CA GLU A 20 -7.32 -24.40 25.85
C GLU A 20 -7.65 -25.48 24.79
N ILE A 21 -8.79 -25.35 24.10
CA ILE A 21 -9.19 -26.25 23.01
C ILE A 21 -8.18 -26.20 21.85
N LEU A 22 -7.72 -25.01 21.47
CA LEU A 22 -6.73 -24.85 20.41
C LEU A 22 -5.36 -25.42 20.80
N ASN A 23 -4.94 -25.22 22.05
CA ASN A 23 -3.66 -25.73 22.55
C ASN A 23 -3.64 -27.26 22.66
N GLU A 24 -4.75 -27.87 23.08
CA GLU A 24 -4.87 -29.33 23.17
C GLU A 24 -4.97 -29.98 21.78
N GLY A 25 -5.53 -29.29 20.78
CA GLY A 25 -5.74 -29.80 19.42
C GLY A 25 -6.79 -30.92 19.31
N LYS A 26 -7.39 -31.32 20.44
CA LYS A 26 -8.36 -32.41 20.57
C LYS A 26 -9.48 -32.06 21.54
N LEU A 27 -10.68 -32.57 21.26
CA LEU A 27 -11.88 -32.30 22.05
C LEU A 27 -12.78 -33.54 22.12
N SER A 28 -13.32 -33.86 23.30
CA SER A 28 -14.36 -34.87 23.47
C SER A 28 -15.75 -34.22 23.62
N ILE A 29 -16.71 -34.60 22.76
CA ILE A 29 -18.11 -34.16 22.88
C ILE A 29 -19.02 -35.38 22.96
N GLY A 30 -19.78 -35.52 24.05
CA GLY A 30 -20.71 -36.64 24.24
C GLY A 30 -20.02 -38.00 24.19
N GLY A 31 -18.77 -38.08 24.67
CA GLY A 31 -17.95 -39.30 24.67
C GLY A 31 -17.30 -39.65 23.33
N LYS A 32 -17.28 -38.74 22.36
CA LYS A 32 -16.61 -38.93 21.06
C LYS A 32 -15.48 -37.92 20.89
N GLU A 33 -14.32 -38.38 20.42
CA GLU A 33 -13.15 -37.55 20.16
C GLU A 33 -13.20 -36.88 18.79
N TYR A 34 -12.81 -35.60 18.75
CA TYR A 34 -12.69 -34.76 17.57
C TYR A 34 -11.31 -34.09 17.58
N THR A 35 -10.68 -34.01 16.41
CA THR A 35 -9.36 -33.40 16.22
C THR A 35 -9.48 -32.16 15.36
N ILE A 36 -8.68 -31.14 15.68
CA ILE A 36 -8.61 -29.89 14.93
C ILE A 36 -7.69 -30.06 13.73
N ASN A 37 -8.17 -29.71 12.54
CA ASN A 37 -7.34 -29.37 11.40
C ASN A 37 -7.06 -27.86 11.44
N ALA A 38 -5.85 -27.48 11.86
CA ALA A 38 -5.46 -26.08 11.98
C ALA A 38 -5.44 -25.34 10.65
N ALA A 39 -5.11 -26.02 9.55
CA ALA A 39 -5.02 -25.42 8.21
C ALA A 39 -6.39 -25.02 7.65
N THR A 40 -7.45 -25.78 7.97
CA THR A 40 -8.82 -25.49 7.53
C THR A 40 -9.71 -24.91 8.61
N GLN A 41 -9.24 -24.80 9.87
CA GLN A 41 -10.08 -24.45 11.02
C GLN A 41 -11.36 -25.31 11.10
N GLU A 42 -11.16 -26.64 11.08
CA GLU A 42 -12.26 -27.61 11.19
C GLU A 42 -12.00 -28.66 12.24
N PHE A 43 -13.07 -29.07 12.92
CA PHE A 43 -13.08 -30.31 13.66
C PHE A 43 -13.46 -31.47 12.74
N THR A 44 -12.66 -32.52 12.79
CA THR A 44 -12.99 -33.82 12.19
C THR A 44 -13.12 -34.85 13.30
N ARG A 45 -13.98 -35.85 13.09
CA ARG A 45 -14.09 -36.92 14.07
C ARG A 45 -12.82 -37.77 14.02
N ALA A 46 -12.21 -38.01 15.18
CA ALA A 46 -11.15 -38.99 15.28
C ALA A 46 -11.75 -40.38 14.96
N ASN A 47 -11.22 -41.06 13.95
CA ASN A 47 -11.61 -42.44 13.70
C ASN A 47 -11.23 -43.28 14.93
N PRO A 48 -12.11 -44.19 15.41
CA PRO A 48 -11.77 -45.05 16.52
C PRO A 48 -10.56 -45.90 16.14
N THR A 49 -9.44 -45.68 16.83
CA THR A 49 -8.26 -46.54 16.78
C THR A 49 -8.64 -47.87 17.42
N ASN A 50 -8.84 -48.87 16.57
CA ASN A 50 -8.96 -50.30 16.90
C ASN A 50 -10.25 -50.78 17.59
N GLY A 51 -11.05 -51.55 16.83
CA GLY A 51 -12.04 -52.46 17.39
C GLY A 51 -13.24 -52.69 16.48
N ALA A 52 -13.47 -53.93 16.06
CA ALA A 52 -14.72 -54.34 15.40
C ALA A 52 -15.96 -53.99 16.25
N VAL A 53 -15.80 -54.00 17.58
CA VAL A 53 -16.80 -53.60 18.58
C VAL A 53 -17.14 -52.10 18.50
N ALA A 54 -16.14 -51.22 18.32
CA ALA A 54 -16.38 -49.79 18.17
C ALA A 54 -17.17 -49.46 16.89
N ARG A 55 -16.89 -50.17 15.78
CA ARG A 55 -17.66 -50.05 14.53
C ARG A 55 -19.09 -50.58 14.66
N PHE A 56 -19.29 -51.64 15.43
CA PHE A 56 -20.62 -52.23 15.70
C PHE A 56 -21.51 -51.27 16.51
N PHE A 57 -20.99 -50.68 17.59
CA PHE A 57 -21.70 -49.66 18.36
C PHE A 57 -21.93 -48.35 17.58
N GLU A 58 -21.08 -48.06 16.59
CA GLU A 58 -21.30 -46.93 15.68
C GLU A 58 -22.45 -47.18 14.70
N ALA A 59 -22.58 -48.41 14.21
CA ALA A 59 -23.67 -48.83 13.32
C ALA A 59 -25.02 -48.85 14.05
N THR A 60 -25.07 -49.35 15.28
CA THR A 60 -26.29 -49.32 16.11
C THR A 60 -26.58 -47.93 16.68
N GLY A 61 -25.56 -47.14 17.00
CA GLY A 61 -25.71 -45.76 17.45
C GLY A 61 -26.22 -44.79 16.38
N LYS A 62 -25.95 -45.05 15.09
CA LYS A 62 -26.55 -44.31 13.96
C LYS A 62 -28.08 -44.46 13.87
N LEU A 63 -28.65 -45.52 14.46
CA LEU A 63 -30.08 -45.79 14.46
C LEU A 63 -30.84 -45.11 15.61
N PHE A 64 -30.17 -44.67 16.70
CA PHE A 64 -30.86 -44.34 17.96
C PHE A 64 -30.48 -42.99 18.64
N ARG A 65 -29.57 -42.17 18.09
CA ARG A 65 -29.28 -40.84 18.67
C ARG A 65 -29.20 -39.73 17.64
N GLU A 66 -29.84 -38.61 17.97
CA GLU A 66 -29.88 -37.36 17.22
C GLU A 66 -28.48 -36.84 16.88
N GLY A 67 -28.24 -36.61 15.58
CA GLY A 67 -27.05 -35.98 15.04
C GLY A 67 -26.05 -36.95 14.40
N ARG A 68 -25.98 -36.96 13.05
CA ARG A 68 -24.88 -37.61 12.31
C ARG A 68 -23.55 -37.03 12.81
N ALA A 69 -22.49 -37.82 13.00
CA ALA A 69 -21.21 -37.32 13.54
C ALA A 69 -20.66 -36.06 12.83
N GLN A 70 -20.96 -35.92 11.54
CA GLN A 70 -20.64 -34.77 10.70
C GLN A 70 -21.41 -33.49 11.10
N SER A 71 -22.65 -33.62 11.62
CA SER A 71 -23.41 -32.48 12.16
C SER A 71 -22.85 -31.96 13.48
N VAL A 72 -22.33 -32.85 14.33
CA VAL A 72 -21.66 -32.47 15.59
C VAL A 72 -20.34 -31.78 15.30
N ALA A 73 -19.49 -32.35 14.43
CA ALA A 73 -18.25 -31.72 13.98
C ALA A 73 -18.49 -30.31 13.41
N LYS A 74 -19.49 -30.15 12.53
CA LYS A 74 -19.89 -28.85 11.99
C LYS A 74 -20.34 -27.86 13.08
N ALA A 75 -21.07 -28.33 14.09
CA ALA A 75 -21.54 -27.47 15.17
C ALA A 75 -20.40 -27.03 16.11
N ILE A 76 -19.42 -27.90 16.37
CA ILE A 76 -18.20 -27.56 17.12
C ILE A 76 -17.39 -26.52 16.34
N THR A 77 -17.12 -26.78 15.05
CA THR A 77 -16.42 -25.84 14.17
C THR A 77 -17.08 -24.47 14.20
N LYS A 78 -18.41 -24.42 14.08
CA LYS A 78 -19.16 -23.17 14.16
C LYS A 78 -18.98 -22.44 15.49
N ALA A 79 -19.04 -23.17 16.61
CA ALA A 79 -18.89 -22.57 17.94
C ALA A 79 -17.48 -22.00 18.19
N VAL A 80 -16.44 -22.66 17.67
CA VAL A 80 -15.03 -22.32 17.96
C VAL A 80 -14.42 -21.36 16.93
N PHE A 81 -14.77 -21.49 15.64
CA PHE A 81 -14.09 -20.81 14.52
C PHE A 81 -14.98 -19.91 13.67
N ASP A 82 -16.28 -20.17 13.56
CA ASP A 82 -17.20 -19.33 12.75
C ASP A 82 -17.78 -18.19 13.61
N ASN A 83 -16.88 -17.42 14.22
CA ASN A 83 -17.15 -16.28 15.11
C ASN A 83 -16.04 -15.21 14.94
N GLU A 84 -16.19 -14.06 15.62
CA GLU A 84 -15.25 -12.93 15.52
C GLU A 84 -13.80 -13.28 15.86
N GLN A 85 -13.58 -14.20 16.80
CA GLN A 85 -12.23 -14.62 17.20
C GLN A 85 -11.56 -15.49 16.14
N GLY A 86 -12.35 -16.36 15.47
CA GLY A 86 -11.88 -17.10 14.31
C GLY A 86 -11.57 -16.18 13.12
N GLN A 87 -12.42 -15.17 12.86
CA GLN A 87 -12.15 -14.15 11.83
C GLN A 87 -10.87 -13.36 12.14
N ALA A 88 -10.69 -12.91 13.39
CA ALA A 88 -9.48 -12.18 13.79
C ALA A 88 -8.20 -13.00 13.53
N GLN A 89 -8.24 -14.31 13.82
CA GLN A 89 -7.13 -15.22 13.52
C GLN A 89 -6.89 -15.35 12.00
N ARG A 90 -7.95 -15.47 11.19
CA ARG A 90 -7.84 -15.55 9.73
C ARG A 90 -7.29 -14.27 9.11
N LEU A 91 -7.64 -13.11 9.65
CA LEU A 91 -7.13 -11.83 9.18
C LEU A 91 -5.62 -11.64 9.42
N GLN A 92 -5.06 -12.30 10.44
CA GLN A 92 -3.63 -12.24 10.77
C GLN A 92 -2.73 -13.20 9.97
N THR A 93 -3.33 -14.01 9.10
CA THR A 93 -2.57 -14.91 8.21
C THR A 93 -1.64 -14.15 7.27
N SER A 94 -0.56 -14.80 6.86
CA SER A 94 0.47 -14.27 5.95
C SER A 94 -0.06 -13.87 4.58
N SER A 95 -1.02 -14.61 4.03
CA SER A 95 -1.57 -14.36 2.70
C SER A 95 -3.07 -14.66 2.61
N SER A 96 -3.69 -14.27 1.50
CA SER A 96 -5.06 -14.63 1.17
C SER A 96 -5.26 -16.14 1.03
N VAL A 97 -4.20 -16.91 0.74
CA VAL A 97 -4.28 -18.36 0.58
C VAL A 97 -4.61 -19.03 1.90
N GLU A 98 -3.84 -18.77 2.96
CA GLU A 98 -4.13 -19.35 4.28
C GLU A 98 -5.49 -18.87 4.80
N HIS A 99 -5.83 -17.59 4.60
CA HIS A 99 -7.15 -17.09 4.94
C HIS A 99 -8.25 -17.87 4.21
N GLY A 100 -8.13 -18.03 2.89
CA GLY A 100 -9.07 -18.78 2.06
C GLY A 100 -9.19 -20.25 2.46
N GLN A 101 -8.07 -20.91 2.74
CA GLN A 101 -8.05 -22.30 3.24
C GLN A 101 -8.86 -22.44 4.53
N MET A 102 -8.68 -21.48 5.46
CA MET A 102 -9.37 -21.46 6.75
C MET A 102 -10.84 -21.05 6.65
N LEU A 103 -11.20 -20.12 5.75
CA LEU A 103 -12.59 -19.67 5.60
C LEU A 103 -13.44 -20.63 4.77
N PHE A 104 -12.90 -21.10 3.63
CA PHE A 104 -13.59 -22.00 2.71
C PHE A 104 -13.46 -23.47 3.08
N LYS A 105 -12.66 -23.76 4.12
CA LYS A 105 -12.43 -25.12 4.62
C LYS A 105 -11.84 -26.02 3.54
N ASP A 106 -10.90 -25.48 2.76
CA ASP A 106 -10.30 -26.15 1.60
C ASP A 106 -8.78 -25.97 1.55
N ALA A 107 -8.05 -27.00 2.01
CA ALA A 107 -6.59 -27.01 2.01
C ALA A 107 -5.98 -27.12 0.59
N ASN A 108 -6.78 -27.32 -0.45
CA ASN A 108 -6.29 -27.43 -1.83
C ASN A 108 -6.11 -26.07 -2.50
N LEU A 109 -6.56 -24.98 -1.89
CA LEU A 109 -6.28 -23.62 -2.37
C LEU A 109 -4.78 -23.35 -2.21
N LYS A 110 -4.04 -23.17 -3.30
CA LYS A 110 -2.58 -22.96 -3.27
C LYS A 110 -2.16 -21.57 -3.72
N THR A 111 -3.03 -20.86 -4.44
CA THR A 111 -2.74 -19.55 -5.01
C THR A 111 -3.86 -18.55 -4.72
N PRO A 112 -3.59 -17.23 -4.75
CA PRO A 112 -4.64 -16.22 -4.65
C PRO A 112 -5.71 -16.35 -5.75
N SER A 113 -5.33 -16.82 -6.94
CA SER A 113 -6.28 -17.13 -8.03
C SER A 113 -7.21 -18.29 -7.68
N ASP A 114 -6.72 -19.34 -7.00
CA ASP A 114 -7.58 -20.43 -6.51
C ASP A 114 -8.61 -19.90 -5.51
N VAL A 115 -8.18 -19.00 -4.62
CA VAL A 115 -9.06 -18.34 -3.65
C VAL A 115 -10.16 -17.56 -4.36
N LEU A 116 -9.82 -16.73 -5.36
CA LEU A 116 -10.81 -15.99 -6.15
C LEU A 116 -11.77 -16.93 -6.89
N ASN A 117 -11.27 -18.01 -7.49
CA ASN A 117 -12.10 -19.01 -8.17
C ASN A 117 -13.06 -19.76 -7.22
N ALA A 118 -12.73 -19.84 -5.92
CA ALA A 118 -13.60 -20.43 -4.92
C ALA A 118 -14.83 -19.56 -4.60
N PHE A 119 -14.80 -18.24 -4.83
CA PHE A 119 -15.94 -17.36 -4.59
C PHE A 119 -17.18 -17.75 -5.41
N ALA A 120 -16.99 -18.20 -6.65
CA ALA A 120 -18.07 -18.67 -7.53
C ALA A 120 -18.79 -19.93 -6.99
N LYS A 121 -18.14 -20.68 -6.08
CA LYS A 121 -18.67 -21.91 -5.48
C LYS A 121 -19.44 -21.67 -4.17
N LEU A 122 -19.42 -20.44 -3.64
CA LEU A 122 -20.08 -20.09 -2.39
C LEU A 122 -21.59 -20.00 -2.58
N ASP A 123 -22.35 -20.59 -1.66
CA ASP A 123 -23.80 -20.45 -1.64
C ASP A 123 -24.22 -19.05 -1.17
N SER A 124 -25.41 -18.61 -1.60
CA SER A 124 -25.89 -17.24 -1.34
C SER A 124 -26.08 -16.92 0.15
N LYS A 125 -26.29 -17.93 1.00
CA LYS A 125 -26.42 -17.74 2.45
C LYS A 125 -25.05 -17.52 3.09
N MET A 126 -24.03 -18.26 2.68
CA MET A 126 -22.65 -18.06 3.11
C MET A 126 -22.18 -16.64 2.75
N VAL A 127 -22.42 -16.22 1.51
CA VAL A 127 -22.04 -14.89 1.02
C VAL A 127 -22.67 -13.77 1.84
N LYS A 128 -23.98 -13.87 2.13
CA LYS A 128 -24.69 -12.86 2.94
C LYS A 128 -24.24 -12.83 4.40
N SER A 129 -23.98 -14.00 4.99
CA SER A 129 -23.60 -14.10 6.41
C SER A 129 -22.16 -13.69 6.70
N HIS A 130 -21.27 -13.74 5.71
CA HIS A 130 -19.84 -13.43 5.85
C HIS A 130 -19.40 -12.27 4.95
N ALA A 131 -20.33 -11.40 4.54
CA ALA A 131 -20.08 -10.39 3.50
C ALA A 131 -18.87 -9.48 3.79
N ALA A 132 -18.71 -9.04 5.05
CA ALA A 132 -17.60 -8.18 5.44
C ALA A 132 -16.23 -8.89 5.33
N GLU A 133 -16.12 -10.11 5.85
CA GLU A 133 -14.89 -10.91 5.78
C GLU A 133 -14.58 -11.32 4.33
N LEU A 134 -15.60 -11.69 3.55
CA LEU A 134 -15.45 -12.00 2.14
C LEU A 134 -14.99 -10.78 1.33
N SER A 135 -15.42 -9.57 1.69
CA SER A 135 -14.93 -8.35 1.05
C SER A 135 -13.44 -8.14 1.34
N GLN A 136 -13.00 -8.37 2.59
CA GLN A 136 -11.59 -8.29 2.96
C GLN A 136 -10.74 -9.36 2.26
N LEU A 137 -11.24 -10.59 2.16
CA LEU A 137 -10.53 -11.67 1.48
C LEU A 137 -10.46 -11.44 -0.03
N ALA A 138 -11.54 -10.96 -0.67
CA ALA A 138 -11.54 -10.63 -2.09
C ALA A 138 -10.54 -9.51 -2.40
N GLU A 139 -10.50 -8.47 -1.58
CA GLU A 139 -9.52 -7.37 -1.70
C GLU A 139 -8.09 -7.91 -1.59
N ARG A 140 -7.78 -8.68 -0.54
CA ARG A 140 -6.44 -9.27 -0.33
C ARG A 140 -6.01 -10.17 -1.50
N ALA A 141 -6.87 -11.10 -1.90
CA ALA A 141 -6.56 -12.03 -2.98
C ALA A 141 -6.36 -11.30 -4.32
N MET A 142 -7.20 -10.32 -4.65
CA MET A 142 -6.99 -9.50 -5.85
C MET A 142 -5.70 -8.69 -5.78
N THR A 143 -5.38 -8.07 -4.63
CA THR A 143 -4.12 -7.34 -4.45
C THR A 143 -2.91 -8.26 -4.66
N GLU A 144 -2.92 -9.46 -4.06
CA GLU A 144 -1.83 -10.44 -4.21
C GLU A 144 -1.68 -10.91 -5.67
N VAL A 145 -2.78 -11.16 -6.38
CA VAL A 145 -2.72 -11.46 -7.83
C VAL A 145 -2.10 -10.28 -8.60
N MET A 146 -2.58 -9.06 -8.35
CA MET A 146 -2.14 -7.87 -9.07
C MET A 146 -0.64 -7.59 -8.89
N LEU A 147 -0.09 -7.84 -7.69
CA LEU A 147 1.33 -7.67 -7.41
C LEU A 147 2.23 -8.65 -8.19
N GLU A 148 1.70 -9.83 -8.54
CA GLU A 148 2.44 -10.86 -9.27
C GLU A 148 2.36 -10.76 -10.80
N THR A 149 1.52 -9.85 -11.31
CA THR A 149 1.43 -9.54 -12.74
C THR A 149 2.69 -8.83 -13.23
N ASP A 150 2.95 -8.87 -14.54
CA ASP A 150 4.12 -8.20 -15.13
C ASP A 150 4.11 -6.69 -14.85
N SER A 151 2.95 -6.04 -14.94
CA SER A 151 2.80 -4.62 -14.63
C SER A 151 2.94 -4.33 -13.13
N GLY A 152 2.49 -5.22 -12.26
CA GLY A 152 2.74 -5.17 -10.82
C GLY A 152 4.24 -5.25 -10.48
N LYS A 153 4.97 -6.17 -11.11
CA LYS A 153 6.43 -6.32 -10.96
C LYS A 153 7.19 -5.11 -11.53
N ASN A 154 6.73 -4.56 -12.65
CA ASN A 154 7.27 -3.32 -13.21
C ASN A 154 7.10 -2.14 -12.26
N LEU A 155 5.91 -1.98 -11.64
CA LEU A 155 5.70 -0.95 -10.63
C LEU A 155 6.57 -1.18 -9.40
N LYS A 156 6.68 -2.43 -8.90
CA LYS A 156 7.58 -2.77 -7.79
C LYS A 156 9.01 -2.32 -8.06
N ALA A 157 9.52 -2.52 -9.27
CA ALA A 157 10.86 -2.09 -9.66
C ALA A 157 11.04 -0.56 -9.72
N LEU A 158 9.96 0.20 -9.93
CA LEU A 158 9.99 1.67 -10.02
C LEU A 158 9.84 2.34 -8.66
N ILE A 159 8.93 1.85 -7.81
CA ILE A 159 8.49 2.55 -6.59
C ILE A 159 8.67 1.74 -5.29
N GLY A 160 9.18 0.51 -5.39
CA GLY A 160 9.39 -0.38 -4.25
C GLY A 160 8.12 -1.04 -3.71
N ASP A 161 8.30 -1.92 -2.72
CA ASP A 161 7.27 -2.83 -2.22
C ASP A 161 6.09 -2.15 -1.51
N ASP A 162 6.38 -1.22 -0.60
CA ASP A 162 5.33 -0.58 0.19
C ASP A 162 4.42 0.30 -0.67
N ALA A 163 5.00 1.02 -1.63
CA ALA A 163 4.26 1.91 -2.52
C ALA A 163 3.41 1.12 -3.52
N VAL A 164 3.97 0.08 -4.16
CA VAL A 164 3.20 -0.74 -5.11
C VAL A 164 2.05 -1.48 -4.41
N LYS A 165 2.26 -1.98 -3.19
CA LYS A 165 1.20 -2.62 -2.40
C LYS A 165 0.09 -1.61 -2.05
N SER A 166 0.47 -0.41 -1.62
CA SER A 166 -0.49 0.66 -1.31
C SER A 166 -1.31 1.05 -2.55
N LEU A 167 -0.67 1.22 -3.70
CA LEU A 167 -1.33 1.50 -4.97
C LEU A 167 -2.27 0.36 -5.39
N ALA A 168 -1.81 -0.89 -5.30
CA ALA A 168 -2.59 -2.06 -5.66
C ALA A 168 -3.88 -2.18 -4.84
N VAL A 169 -3.83 -1.93 -3.53
CA VAL A 169 -5.02 -1.91 -2.68
C VAL A 169 -6.03 -0.85 -3.15
N ARG A 170 -5.57 0.36 -3.50
CA ARG A 170 -6.46 1.43 -3.97
C ARG A 170 -7.09 1.08 -5.31
N VAL A 171 -6.31 0.59 -6.27
CA VAL A 171 -6.82 0.17 -7.58
C VAL A 171 -7.82 -0.99 -7.45
N VAL A 172 -7.58 -1.95 -6.55
CA VAL A 172 -8.55 -3.03 -6.26
C VAL A 172 -9.85 -2.50 -5.67
N LYS A 173 -9.79 -1.50 -4.79
CA LYS A 173 -11.00 -0.85 -4.25
C LYS A 173 -11.81 -0.12 -5.33
N ASP A 174 -11.13 0.54 -6.24
CA ASP A 174 -11.77 1.35 -7.28
C ASP A 174 -12.29 0.50 -8.45
N TYR A 175 -11.58 -0.57 -8.83
CA TYR A 175 -11.84 -1.34 -10.06
C TYR A 175 -12.13 -2.84 -9.83
N GLY A 176 -11.83 -3.38 -8.64
CA GLY A 176 -11.98 -4.82 -8.35
C GLY A 176 -13.43 -5.29 -8.24
N GLY A 177 -14.40 -4.38 -8.02
CA GLY A 177 -15.83 -4.70 -8.02
C GLY A 177 -16.30 -5.58 -6.85
N GLY A 178 -15.46 -5.76 -5.83
CA GLY A 178 -15.76 -6.46 -4.59
C GLY A 178 -16.18 -7.93 -4.75
N VAL A 179 -16.92 -8.44 -3.77
CA VAL A 179 -17.36 -9.85 -3.71
C VAL A 179 -18.17 -10.24 -4.95
N ALA A 180 -19.05 -9.36 -5.43
CA ALA A 180 -19.92 -9.67 -6.57
C ALA A 180 -19.13 -9.94 -7.87
N ALA A 181 -18.07 -9.17 -8.11
CA ALA A 181 -17.19 -9.41 -9.26
C ALA A 181 -16.31 -10.64 -9.04
N ALA A 182 -15.81 -10.87 -7.82
CA ALA A 182 -15.06 -12.09 -7.49
C ALA A 182 -15.88 -13.37 -7.74
N GLN A 183 -17.20 -13.35 -7.53
CA GLN A 183 -18.07 -14.49 -7.83
C GLN A 183 -18.37 -14.69 -9.32
N LYS A 184 -18.37 -13.60 -10.12
CA LYS A 184 -18.90 -13.62 -11.49
C LYS A 184 -17.82 -13.61 -12.56
N ASN A 185 -16.81 -12.76 -12.41
CA ASN A 185 -15.85 -12.45 -13.47
C ASN A 185 -14.53 -11.85 -12.93
N PRO A 186 -13.82 -12.53 -12.02
CA PRO A 186 -12.57 -12.03 -11.44
C PRO A 186 -11.49 -11.76 -12.50
N GLU A 187 -11.34 -12.63 -13.50
CA GLU A 187 -10.35 -12.48 -14.58
C GLU A 187 -10.53 -11.19 -15.38
N VAL A 188 -11.79 -10.79 -15.65
CA VAL A 188 -12.09 -9.53 -16.34
C VAL A 188 -11.61 -8.33 -15.53
N ARG A 189 -11.77 -8.38 -14.20
CA ARG A 189 -11.30 -7.31 -13.31
C ARG A 189 -9.78 -7.26 -13.23
N ILE A 190 -9.13 -8.42 -13.14
CA ILE A 190 -7.66 -8.52 -13.15
C ILE A 190 -7.10 -7.91 -14.44
N ASN A 191 -7.63 -8.29 -15.61
CA ASN A 191 -7.16 -7.74 -16.89
C ASN A 191 -7.40 -6.23 -17.01
N GLN A 192 -8.53 -5.72 -16.50
CA GLN A 192 -8.81 -4.27 -16.45
C GLN A 192 -7.81 -3.53 -15.55
N MET A 193 -7.53 -4.07 -14.36
CA MET A 193 -6.58 -3.46 -13.42
C MET A 193 -5.14 -3.54 -13.92
N GLN A 194 -4.77 -4.59 -14.67
CA GLN A 194 -3.46 -4.66 -15.33
C GLN A 194 -3.28 -3.51 -16.32
N ALA A 195 -4.30 -3.21 -17.13
CA ALA A 195 -4.26 -2.05 -18.03
C ALA A 195 -4.15 -0.72 -17.28
N VAL A 196 -4.79 -0.58 -16.11
CA VAL A 196 -4.61 0.59 -15.22
C VAL A 196 -3.16 0.69 -14.74
N PHE A 197 -2.54 -0.42 -14.34
CA PHE A 197 -1.13 -0.46 -13.96
C PHE A 197 -0.19 -0.15 -15.14
N ASP A 198 -0.48 -0.64 -16.34
CA ASP A 198 0.31 -0.34 -17.54
C ASP A 198 0.30 1.15 -17.86
N MET A 199 -0.85 1.81 -17.72
CA MET A 199 -0.95 3.27 -17.86
C MET A 199 -0.10 4.00 -16.81
N GLU A 200 -0.12 3.56 -15.55
CA GLU A 200 0.72 4.15 -14.50
C GLU A 200 2.22 3.96 -14.83
N VAL A 201 2.64 2.74 -15.16
CA VAL A 201 4.04 2.43 -15.54
C VAL A 201 4.48 3.33 -16.70
N MET A 202 3.63 3.52 -17.71
CA MET A 202 3.93 4.37 -18.85
C MET A 202 4.20 5.82 -18.42
N HIS A 203 3.36 6.38 -17.55
CA HIS A 203 3.50 7.74 -17.05
C HIS A 203 4.73 7.91 -16.16
N LEU A 204 4.98 6.98 -15.24
CA LEU A 204 6.16 7.01 -14.37
C LEU A 204 7.45 6.92 -15.19
N LYS A 205 7.53 5.99 -16.16
CA LYS A 205 8.69 5.87 -17.05
C LYS A 205 8.87 7.07 -17.99
N ALA A 206 7.80 7.80 -18.33
CA ALA A 206 7.92 9.02 -19.12
C ALA A 206 8.62 10.13 -18.33
N ALA A 207 8.19 10.36 -17.09
CA ALA A 207 8.87 11.29 -16.19
C ALA A 207 10.31 10.83 -15.89
N GLN A 208 10.52 9.54 -15.66
CA GLN A 208 11.83 8.96 -15.34
C GLN A 208 12.88 9.23 -16.41
N ARG A 209 12.53 8.96 -17.67
CA ARG A 209 13.45 9.20 -18.80
C ARG A 209 13.92 10.64 -18.88
N HIS A 210 13.05 11.59 -18.55
CA HIS A 210 13.43 13.01 -18.54
C HIS A 210 14.31 13.34 -17.33
N ILE A 211 13.85 13.00 -16.11
CA ILE A 211 14.48 13.43 -14.86
C ILE A 211 15.85 12.76 -14.65
N GLU A 212 15.95 11.45 -14.89
CA GLU A 212 17.24 10.75 -14.81
C GLU A 212 18.17 11.12 -15.97
N GLY A 213 17.62 11.50 -17.12
CA GLY A 213 18.39 12.01 -18.27
C GLY A 213 19.17 13.29 -17.96
N LEU A 214 18.73 14.09 -16.99
CA LEU A 214 19.44 15.28 -16.52
C LEU A 214 20.85 14.96 -15.99
N ALA A 215 21.07 13.77 -15.42
CA ALA A 215 22.37 13.38 -14.87
C ALA A 215 23.43 13.20 -15.98
N SER A 216 22.99 13.04 -17.22
CA SER A 216 23.84 12.96 -18.42
C SER A 216 23.83 14.24 -19.27
N THR A 217 23.24 15.31 -18.74
CA THR A 217 23.13 16.62 -19.39
C THR A 217 24.01 17.62 -18.67
N ASP A 218 24.72 18.49 -19.40
CA ASP A 218 25.46 19.58 -18.78
C ASP A 218 24.47 20.68 -18.35
N LEU A 219 24.27 20.80 -17.03
CA LEU A 219 23.29 21.70 -16.43
C LEU A 219 23.84 23.13 -16.26
N ASP A 220 25.09 23.41 -16.61
CA ASP A 220 25.72 24.73 -16.48
C ASP A 220 25.71 25.56 -17.78
N GLN A 221 25.05 25.05 -18.83
CA GLN A 221 24.95 25.73 -20.12
C GLN A 221 23.54 25.76 -20.68
N GLY A 222 23.34 26.68 -21.64
CA GLY A 222 22.06 26.86 -22.33
C GLY A 222 20.91 27.16 -21.37
N VAL A 223 19.75 26.56 -21.64
CA VAL A 223 18.50 26.84 -20.90
C VAL A 223 18.58 26.44 -19.42
N TYR A 224 19.42 25.47 -19.06
CA TYR A 224 19.55 24.97 -17.68
C TYR A 224 20.30 25.94 -16.75
N ALA A 225 21.09 26.85 -17.32
CA ALA A 225 21.83 27.88 -16.61
C ALA A 225 21.21 29.29 -16.75
N GLU A 226 20.03 29.40 -17.38
CA GLU A 226 19.33 30.69 -17.47
C GLU A 226 18.93 31.17 -16.07
N GLY A 227 19.51 32.30 -15.67
CA GLY A 227 19.21 32.96 -14.39
C GLY A 227 18.07 33.96 -14.49
N LEU A 228 17.31 34.12 -13.41
CA LEU A 228 16.29 35.14 -13.28
C LEU A 228 16.94 36.50 -12.89
N PRO A 229 16.63 37.61 -13.58
CA PRO A 229 17.15 38.93 -13.19
C PRO A 229 16.76 39.31 -11.75
N GLU A 230 17.69 39.90 -10.99
CA GLU A 230 17.47 40.29 -9.57
C GLU A 230 16.21 41.14 -9.38
N ASP A 231 16.02 42.14 -10.24
CA ASP A 231 14.85 43.03 -10.17
C ASP A 231 13.52 42.30 -10.35
N ALA A 232 13.49 41.07 -10.86
CA ALA A 232 12.26 40.30 -11.04
C ALA A 232 11.71 39.74 -9.71
N PHE A 233 12.56 39.51 -8.71
CA PHE A 233 12.15 38.88 -7.44
C PHE A 233 12.67 39.61 -6.19
N ASN A 234 13.78 40.35 -6.28
CA ASN A 234 14.46 41.00 -5.17
C ASN A 234 14.31 42.53 -5.22
N LYS A 235 13.07 43.03 -5.06
CA LYS A 235 12.77 44.47 -5.12
C LYS A 235 13.46 45.31 -4.04
N ALA A 236 13.84 44.69 -2.93
CA ALA A 236 14.53 45.35 -1.82
C ALA A 236 16.05 45.44 -2.02
N GLY A 237 16.62 44.75 -3.02
CA GLY A 237 18.05 44.72 -3.27
C GLY A 237 18.87 44.05 -2.15
N VAL A 238 18.30 43.03 -1.49
CA VAL A 238 19.03 42.29 -0.45
C VAL A 238 20.19 41.51 -1.07
N THR A 239 21.33 41.45 -0.38
CA THR A 239 22.54 40.79 -0.89
C THR A 239 22.82 39.45 -0.22
N ASN A 240 22.24 39.18 0.95
CA ASN A 240 22.39 37.89 1.63
C ASN A 240 21.69 36.77 0.82
N ASN A 241 22.41 35.68 0.53
CA ASN A 241 21.88 34.59 -0.30
C ASN A 241 20.62 33.95 0.28
N VAL A 242 20.50 33.83 1.62
CA VAL A 242 19.31 33.26 2.26
C VAL A 242 18.10 34.16 2.04
N GLU A 243 18.28 35.47 2.14
CA GLU A 243 17.20 36.45 1.92
C GLU A 243 16.83 36.55 0.44
N ARG A 244 17.81 36.51 -0.48
CA ARG A 244 17.58 36.44 -1.93
C ARG A 244 16.79 35.18 -2.29
N ALA A 245 17.19 34.03 -1.76
CA ALA A 245 16.52 32.75 -1.99
C ALA A 245 15.09 32.73 -1.46
N ALA A 246 14.86 33.27 -0.25
CA ALA A 246 13.51 33.43 0.29
C ALA A 246 12.66 34.34 -0.61
N ALA A 247 13.18 35.49 -1.04
CA ALA A 247 12.49 36.42 -1.93
C ALA A 247 12.10 35.75 -3.26
N TRP A 248 12.97 34.93 -3.83
CA TRP A 248 12.69 34.17 -5.05
C TRP A 248 11.54 33.18 -4.86
N ILE A 249 11.57 32.36 -3.79
CA ILE A 249 10.51 31.39 -3.50
C ILE A 249 9.17 32.08 -3.25
N ILE A 250 9.16 33.15 -2.45
CA ILE A 250 7.96 33.94 -2.10
C ILE A 250 7.34 34.54 -3.35
N ASN A 251 8.17 35.15 -4.21
CA ASN A 251 7.72 35.76 -5.47
C ASN A 251 7.11 34.71 -6.41
N ALA A 252 7.81 33.58 -6.62
CA ALA A 252 7.34 32.51 -7.49
C ALA A 252 6.06 31.82 -6.99
N SER A 253 5.81 31.87 -5.68
CA SER A 253 4.65 31.25 -5.03
C SER A 253 3.49 32.22 -4.76
N ASN A 254 3.65 33.50 -5.09
CA ASN A 254 2.76 34.61 -4.73
C ASN A 254 2.35 34.58 -3.23
N SER A 255 3.29 34.20 -2.37
CA SER A 255 3.09 34.05 -0.93
C SER A 255 3.02 35.42 -0.24
N LYS A 256 2.16 35.56 0.78
CA LYS A 256 1.94 36.82 1.51
C LYS A 256 1.83 36.58 3.01
N GLY A 257 2.16 37.61 3.80
CA GLY A 257 2.01 37.60 5.27
C GLY A 257 2.73 36.42 5.92
N ASN A 258 2.06 35.72 6.84
CA ASN A 258 2.62 34.62 7.62
C ASN A 258 3.19 33.46 6.78
N ASP A 259 2.70 33.25 5.55
CA ASP A 259 3.23 32.23 4.63
C ASP A 259 4.67 32.56 4.19
N ALA A 260 4.95 33.84 3.93
CA ALA A 260 6.27 34.33 3.53
C ALA A 260 7.28 34.28 4.70
N GLU A 261 6.84 34.60 5.92
CA GLU A 261 7.66 34.48 7.13
C GLU A 261 8.03 33.02 7.43
N ASN A 262 7.08 32.09 7.24
CA ASN A 262 7.29 30.66 7.40
C ASN A 262 8.31 30.13 6.38
N ILE A 263 8.19 30.48 5.10
CA ILE A 263 9.16 30.12 4.04
C ILE A 263 10.57 30.58 4.44
N THR A 264 10.71 31.84 4.84
CA THR A 264 12.01 32.42 5.22
C THR A 264 12.62 31.69 6.43
N SER A 265 11.79 31.37 7.43
CA SER A 265 12.24 30.68 8.65
C SER A 265 12.67 29.24 8.37
N LEU A 266 11.88 28.50 7.58
CA LEU A 266 12.22 27.15 7.15
C LEU A 266 13.52 27.11 6.33
N LEU A 267 13.71 28.07 5.44
CA LEU A 267 14.93 28.15 4.64
C LEU A 267 16.18 28.38 5.51
N LYS A 268 16.11 29.29 6.48
CA LYS A 268 17.18 29.53 7.46
C LYS A 268 17.49 28.28 8.29
N GLU A 269 16.45 27.59 8.75
CA GLU A 269 16.60 26.34 9.51
C GLU A 269 17.27 25.25 8.68
N TYR A 270 16.74 24.95 7.49
CA TYR A 270 17.20 23.82 6.67
C TYR A 270 18.54 24.07 5.98
N ALA A 271 18.94 25.34 5.80
CA ALA A 271 20.29 25.68 5.35
C ALA A 271 21.39 25.24 6.34
N THR A 272 21.07 25.11 7.63
CA THR A 272 22.09 24.89 8.69
C THR A 272 21.83 23.69 9.60
N ASN A 273 20.64 23.09 9.59
CA ASN A 273 20.29 21.98 10.49
C ASN A 273 20.90 20.61 10.13
N GLY A 274 21.59 20.48 9.00
CA GLY A 274 22.25 19.25 8.57
C GLY A 274 21.32 18.08 8.24
N LYS A 275 19.99 18.28 8.15
CA LYS A 275 19.06 17.21 7.76
C LYS A 275 19.33 16.74 6.34
N ASP A 276 19.35 15.43 6.12
CA ASP A 276 19.57 14.84 4.80
C ASP A 276 18.36 15.12 3.88
N LEU A 277 18.62 15.74 2.72
CA LEU A 277 17.60 16.00 1.69
C LEU A 277 17.34 14.78 0.81
N LEU A 278 18.21 13.77 0.88
CA LEU A 278 18.09 12.49 0.19
C LEU A 278 17.37 11.44 1.05
N ASN A 279 16.36 11.87 1.79
CA ASN A 279 15.53 11.06 2.69
C ASN A 279 14.07 11.53 2.60
N MET A 280 13.17 10.64 2.22
CA MET A 280 11.78 10.97 1.95
C MET A 280 11.01 11.39 3.21
N ASP A 281 11.32 10.81 4.37
CA ASP A 281 10.67 11.18 5.63
C ASP A 281 11.02 12.61 6.03
N ASN A 282 12.29 13.02 5.87
CA ASN A 282 12.72 14.40 6.06
C ASN A 282 12.00 15.36 5.08
N LEU A 283 11.83 14.95 3.82
CA LEU A 283 11.09 15.76 2.84
C LEU A 283 9.61 15.88 3.19
N LYS A 284 8.97 14.83 3.69
CA LYS A 284 7.57 14.86 4.17
C LYS A 284 7.42 15.76 5.39
N GLU A 285 8.37 15.75 6.32
CA GLU A 285 8.38 16.66 7.47
C GLU A 285 8.49 18.13 7.02
N LEU A 286 9.42 18.43 6.12
CA LEU A 286 9.57 19.78 5.57
C LEU A 286 8.32 20.20 4.79
N HIS A 287 7.77 19.33 3.95
CA HIS A 287 6.56 19.61 3.17
C HIS A 287 5.37 19.92 4.07
N ALA A 288 5.13 19.13 5.12
CA ALA A 288 4.03 19.36 6.05
C ALA A 288 4.10 20.73 6.77
N ARG A 289 5.31 21.24 7.02
CA ARG A 289 5.53 22.57 7.62
C ARG A 289 5.47 23.70 6.58
N LEU A 290 5.87 23.42 5.34
CA LEU A 290 5.88 24.39 4.23
C LEU A 290 4.51 24.60 3.60
N VAL A 291 3.69 23.54 3.56
CA VAL A 291 2.38 23.52 2.90
C VAL A 291 1.35 22.99 3.91
N PRO A 292 0.91 23.83 4.86
CA PRO A 292 0.00 23.38 5.91
C PRO A 292 -1.38 23.02 5.35
N ASN A 293 -2.07 22.09 6.03
CA ASN A 293 -3.46 21.70 5.77
C ASN A 293 -3.73 21.09 4.38
N VAL A 294 -2.75 20.39 3.79
CA VAL A 294 -2.98 19.58 2.59
C VAL A 294 -3.68 18.28 2.98
N GLU A 295 -4.98 18.35 3.27
CA GLU A 295 -5.83 17.16 3.20
C GLU A 295 -6.27 16.99 1.75
N ARG A 296 -5.69 16.00 1.06
CA ARG A 296 -6.21 15.59 -0.24
C ARG A 296 -6.40 14.09 -0.30
N ASP A 297 -7.52 13.73 -0.90
CA ASP A 297 -7.82 12.37 -1.26
C ASP A 297 -6.77 11.81 -2.22
N TYR A 298 -6.63 10.49 -2.18
CA TYR A 298 -5.86 9.73 -3.15
C TYR A 298 -6.26 10.08 -4.58
N ARG A 299 -5.26 10.35 -5.42
CA ARG A 299 -5.41 10.49 -6.86
C ARG A 299 -4.95 9.21 -7.53
N GLY A 300 -5.86 8.50 -8.18
CA GLY A 300 -5.53 7.27 -8.92
C GLY A 300 -4.79 7.51 -10.24
N PRO A 301 -4.30 6.44 -10.87
CA PRO A 301 -3.70 6.50 -12.21
C PRO A 301 -4.65 7.14 -13.22
N ASN A 302 -4.13 8.01 -14.07
CA ASN A 302 -4.93 8.61 -15.13
C ASN A 302 -5.10 7.62 -16.29
N ILE A 303 -6.34 7.26 -16.60
CA ILE A 303 -6.70 6.39 -17.73
C ILE A 303 -7.54 7.10 -18.79
N SER A 304 -7.63 8.43 -18.70
CA SER A 304 -8.51 9.28 -19.51
C SER A 304 -7.73 10.24 -20.43
N GLY A 305 -6.48 9.90 -20.74
CA GLY A 305 -5.62 10.65 -21.66
C GLY A 305 -4.70 11.71 -21.02
N GLY A 306 -4.79 11.93 -19.70
CA GLY A 306 -3.79 12.71 -18.98
C GLY A 306 -2.58 11.85 -18.58
N THR A 307 -1.43 12.49 -18.38
CA THR A 307 -0.15 11.81 -18.07
C THR A 307 0.28 11.96 -16.60
N LEU A 308 -0.58 12.56 -15.77
CA LEU A 308 -0.26 12.82 -14.38
C LEU A 308 -0.17 11.49 -13.59
N PRO A 309 0.94 11.23 -12.88
CA PRO A 309 1.05 10.07 -12.00
C PRO A 309 -0.03 10.03 -10.93
N SER A 310 -0.37 8.83 -10.46
CA SER A 310 -1.11 8.68 -9.21
C SER A 310 -0.34 9.31 -8.05
N SER A 311 -1.02 9.71 -6.98
CA SER A 311 -0.34 10.32 -5.84
C SER A 311 0.67 9.37 -5.18
N ILE A 312 0.37 8.07 -5.14
CA ILE A 312 1.26 7.04 -4.58
C ILE A 312 2.44 6.76 -5.53
N GLY A 313 2.17 6.67 -6.84
CA GLY A 313 3.22 6.47 -7.85
C GLY A 313 4.20 7.63 -7.91
N GLY A 314 3.70 8.87 -7.89
CA GLY A 314 4.54 10.07 -7.88
C GLY A 314 5.41 10.18 -6.62
N GLU A 315 4.84 9.95 -5.43
CA GLU A 315 5.60 9.92 -4.17
C GLU A 315 6.66 8.82 -4.17
N GLY A 316 6.31 7.62 -4.65
CA GLY A 316 7.24 6.49 -4.76
C GLY A 316 8.41 6.75 -5.71
N MET A 317 8.17 7.39 -6.85
CA MET A 317 9.25 7.78 -7.77
C MET A 317 10.17 8.83 -7.16
N LEU A 318 9.63 9.83 -6.45
CA LEU A 318 10.46 10.81 -5.73
C LEU A 318 11.33 10.13 -4.67
N LYS A 319 10.75 9.21 -3.88
CA LYS A 319 11.49 8.43 -2.88
C LYS A 319 12.63 7.64 -3.53
N GLN A 320 12.35 6.87 -4.58
CA GLN A 320 13.37 6.09 -5.29
C GLN A 320 14.44 6.98 -5.93
N HIS A 321 14.06 8.15 -6.44
CA HIS A 321 14.99 9.12 -7.02
C HIS A 321 16.02 9.60 -6.00
N ILE A 322 15.57 10.02 -4.81
CA ILE A 322 16.45 10.62 -3.81
C ILE A 322 17.16 9.57 -2.93
N GLU A 323 16.53 8.43 -2.63
CA GLU A 323 17.11 7.39 -1.77
C GLU A 323 17.87 6.30 -2.54
N GLY A 324 17.59 6.15 -3.84
CA GLY A 324 18.26 5.20 -4.73
C GLY A 324 19.12 5.92 -5.77
N PHE A 325 18.48 6.49 -6.81
CA PHE A 325 19.18 6.99 -8.00
C PHE A 325 20.29 8.00 -7.69
N LEU A 326 20.00 9.07 -6.93
CA LEU A 326 20.97 10.11 -6.59
C LEU A 326 22.04 9.66 -5.57
N LYS A 327 21.79 8.58 -4.81
CA LYS A 327 22.80 7.99 -3.91
C LYS A 327 23.72 7.03 -4.65
N GLU A 328 23.18 6.26 -5.58
CA GLU A 328 23.94 5.33 -6.43
C GLU A 328 24.72 6.07 -7.53
N ASN A 329 24.19 7.20 -7.99
CA ASN A 329 24.81 8.08 -8.99
C ASN A 329 24.93 9.50 -8.42
N PRO A 330 25.89 9.76 -7.50
CA PRO A 330 26.07 11.07 -6.91
C PRO A 330 26.33 12.14 -7.96
N VAL A 331 25.63 13.26 -7.84
CA VAL A 331 25.80 14.46 -8.68
C VAL A 331 26.66 15.49 -7.96
N ALA A 332 27.18 16.47 -8.68
CA ALA A 332 27.92 17.57 -8.07
C ALA A 332 27.00 18.41 -7.15
N ASP A 333 27.55 18.93 -6.04
CA ASP A 333 26.78 19.70 -5.05
C ASP A 333 26.06 20.92 -5.67
N LYS A 334 26.70 21.59 -6.64
CA LYS A 334 26.13 22.71 -7.42
C LYS A 334 24.92 22.33 -8.28
N ASP A 335 24.75 21.03 -8.60
CA ASP A 335 23.67 20.52 -9.45
C ASP A 335 22.62 19.76 -8.65
N LEU A 336 22.90 19.40 -7.39
CA LEU A 336 21.97 18.70 -6.51
C LEU A 336 20.63 19.44 -6.40
N GLY A 337 20.66 20.76 -6.27
CA GLY A 337 19.44 21.58 -6.20
C GLY A 337 18.54 21.40 -7.43
N LYS A 338 19.14 21.35 -8.63
CA LYS A 338 18.41 21.17 -9.90
C LYS A 338 17.77 19.78 -9.97
N HIS A 339 18.49 18.73 -9.54
CA HIS A 339 17.97 17.37 -9.50
C HIS A 339 16.84 17.17 -8.48
N LEU A 340 16.92 17.83 -7.31
CA LEU A 340 15.84 17.82 -6.31
C LEU A 340 14.60 18.56 -6.82
N PHE A 341 14.79 19.72 -7.45
CA PHE A 341 13.72 20.50 -8.07
C PHE A 341 12.99 19.68 -9.15
N ALA A 342 13.75 19.11 -10.09
CA ALA A 342 13.24 18.28 -11.17
C ALA A 342 12.47 17.05 -10.63
N GLY A 343 13.04 16.35 -9.65
CA GLY A 343 12.42 15.17 -9.05
C GLY A 343 11.08 15.47 -8.39
N VAL A 344 10.99 16.51 -7.55
CA VAL A 344 9.75 16.83 -6.82
C VAL A 344 8.63 17.21 -7.77
N ILE A 345 8.91 18.11 -8.73
CA ILE A 345 7.87 18.64 -9.61
C ILE A 345 7.56 17.66 -10.74
N GLY A 346 8.58 17.12 -11.39
CA GLY A 346 8.43 16.25 -12.55
C GLY A 346 7.77 14.90 -12.22
N TYR A 347 8.03 14.33 -11.03
CA TYR A 347 7.31 13.14 -10.56
C TYR A 347 5.98 13.44 -9.86
N HIS A 348 5.67 14.71 -9.58
CA HIS A 348 4.55 15.08 -8.72
C HIS A 348 4.58 14.35 -7.36
N GLY A 349 5.72 14.46 -6.67
CA GLY A 349 6.00 13.70 -5.43
C GLY A 349 5.06 13.99 -4.26
N PHE A 350 4.35 15.12 -4.29
CA PHE A 350 3.31 15.49 -3.32
C PHE A 350 1.97 15.76 -4.02
N THR A 351 0.88 15.64 -3.27
CA THR A 351 -0.47 15.91 -3.78
C THR A 351 -0.72 17.39 -4.08
N ASP A 352 -0.01 18.28 -3.39
CA ASP A 352 -0.05 19.73 -3.59
C ASP A 352 1.31 20.36 -3.20
N GLY A 353 1.55 21.60 -3.63
CA GLY A 353 2.71 22.36 -3.22
C GLY A 353 4.05 21.90 -3.80
N ASN A 354 4.05 21.06 -4.85
CA ASN A 354 5.27 20.60 -5.52
C ASN A 354 6.18 21.76 -5.97
N GLY A 355 5.60 22.84 -6.51
CA GLY A 355 6.37 24.02 -6.91
C GLY A 355 7.05 24.74 -5.74
N ARG A 356 6.40 24.83 -4.58
CA ARG A 356 7.00 25.41 -3.36
C ARG A 356 8.13 24.52 -2.85
N MET A 357 7.86 23.22 -2.76
CA MET A 357 8.80 22.24 -2.25
C MET A 357 10.03 22.09 -3.16
N GLY A 358 9.85 22.02 -4.48
CA GLY A 358 10.96 21.95 -5.43
C GLY A 358 11.88 23.17 -5.33
N ARG A 359 11.31 24.39 -5.29
CA ARG A 359 12.10 25.62 -5.11
C ARG A 359 12.76 25.71 -3.74
N MET A 360 12.10 25.27 -2.69
CA MET A 360 12.68 25.19 -1.34
C MET A 360 13.90 24.28 -1.33
N LEU A 361 13.82 23.08 -1.91
CA LEU A 361 14.95 22.15 -1.96
C LEU A 361 16.10 22.64 -2.84
N TYR A 362 15.77 23.26 -3.98
CA TYR A 362 16.76 23.94 -4.82
C TYR A 362 17.56 24.97 -4.00
N ALA A 363 16.85 25.85 -3.30
CA ALA A 363 17.46 26.89 -2.50
C ALA A 363 18.28 26.32 -1.33
N ILE A 364 17.79 25.30 -0.61
CA ILE A 364 18.55 24.69 0.49
C ILE A 364 19.86 24.08 -0.03
N ALA A 365 19.84 23.38 -1.17
CA ALA A 365 21.03 22.79 -1.76
C ALA A 365 22.06 23.86 -2.16
N GLU A 366 21.62 24.92 -2.84
CA GLU A 366 22.46 26.07 -3.19
C GLU A 366 23.07 26.73 -1.94
N LEU A 367 22.27 26.99 -0.91
CA LEU A 367 22.74 27.64 0.32
C LEU A 367 23.74 26.78 1.10
N ARG A 368 23.58 25.45 1.08
CA ARG A 368 24.55 24.52 1.66
C ARG A 368 25.86 24.48 0.87
N ASN A 369 25.83 24.92 -0.39
CA ASN A 369 26.99 25.09 -1.27
C ASN A 369 27.48 26.54 -1.33
N ASP A 370 27.10 27.38 -0.36
CA ASP A 370 27.48 28.80 -0.26
C ASP A 370 27.13 29.65 -1.50
N SER A 371 26.08 29.25 -2.23
CA SER A 371 25.62 29.93 -3.45
C SER A 371 24.12 30.23 -3.41
N PHE A 372 23.67 31.06 -4.34
CA PHE A 372 22.26 31.12 -4.74
C PHE A 372 22.12 31.75 -6.13
N ASN A 373 21.78 30.90 -7.10
CA ASN A 373 21.51 31.29 -8.48
C ASN A 373 20.01 31.11 -8.78
N PRO A 374 19.19 32.17 -8.90
CA PRO A 374 17.75 32.03 -9.08
C PRO A 374 17.44 31.49 -10.49
N LEU A 375 16.68 30.39 -10.58
CA LEU A 375 16.31 29.78 -11.87
C LEU A 375 15.34 30.68 -12.64
N ALA A 376 15.58 30.87 -13.94
CA ALA A 376 14.59 31.41 -14.86
C ALA A 376 13.46 30.41 -15.09
N MET A 377 12.30 30.90 -15.54
CA MET A 377 11.14 30.04 -15.83
C MET A 377 11.44 28.99 -16.91
N ASN A 378 12.28 29.31 -17.90
CA ASN A 378 12.71 28.36 -18.92
C ASN A 378 13.58 27.24 -18.33
N ALA A 379 14.46 27.57 -17.38
CA ALA A 379 15.26 26.59 -16.66
C ALA A 379 14.36 25.68 -15.82
N GLU A 380 13.41 26.24 -15.06
CA GLU A 380 12.41 25.45 -14.33
C GLU A 380 11.68 24.47 -15.26
N ASN A 381 11.13 24.96 -16.37
CA ASN A 381 10.41 24.15 -17.36
C ASN A 381 11.27 23.03 -17.94
N SER A 382 12.54 23.32 -18.22
CA SER A 382 13.47 22.35 -18.81
C SER A 382 13.92 21.29 -17.80
N LEU A 383 13.93 21.62 -16.50
CA LEU A 383 14.30 20.70 -15.43
C LEU A 383 13.16 19.75 -15.07
N HIS A 384 11.93 20.24 -14.92
CA HIS A 384 10.82 19.39 -14.49
C HIS A 384 10.08 18.70 -15.64
N GLY A 385 10.20 19.19 -16.88
CA GLY A 385 9.69 18.52 -18.08
C GLY A 385 8.16 18.50 -18.25
N ILE A 386 7.41 19.00 -17.27
CA ILE A 386 5.97 19.22 -17.36
C ILE A 386 5.66 20.32 -18.37
N LYS A 387 4.68 20.08 -19.24
CA LYS A 387 4.23 20.98 -20.31
C LYS A 387 2.79 21.45 -20.11
#